data_AF-A0A6V7I8I9-F1
#
_entry.id   AF-A0A6V7I8I9-F1
#
_cell.length_a   1.000
_cell.length_b   1.000
_cell.length_c   1.000
_cell.angle_alpha   90.00
_cell.angle_beta   90.00
_cell.angle_gamma   90.00
#
_symmetry.space_group_name_H-M   'P 1'
#
loop_
_entity.id
_entity.type
_entity.pdbx_description
1 polymer ?
#
loop_
_entity_poly.entity_id
_entity_poly.type
_entity_poly.pdbx_seq_one_letter_code
_entity_poly.pdbx_strand_id
1 'polypeptide(L)' 'NVPPTILFGLPRGSAAIEPSGALAVFPGSILHLECLFARRMGNPEWTWNSTFRQYLT' A
#
# COMPACT_ATOMS: atom_id res chain seq x y z
N ASN A 1 13.14 -16.58 -1.55
CA ASN A 1 12.93 -15.27 -0.92
C ASN A 1 11.59 -14.76 -1.40
N VAL A 2 10.56 -14.72 -0.55
CA VAL A 2 9.21 -14.30 -0.95
C VAL A 2 9.09 -12.80 -0.63
N PRO A 3 8.64 -11.95 -1.58
CA PRO A 3 8.46 -10.54 -1.29
C PRO A 3 7.41 -10.35 -0.17
N PRO A 4 7.55 -9.31 0.67
CA PRO A 4 6.52 -8.98 1.65
C PRO A 4 5.17 -8.80 0.96
N THR A 5 4.11 -9.32 1.58
CA THR A 5 2.75 -9.11 1.08
C THR A 5 2.23 -7.80 1.64
N ILE A 6 1.77 -6.90 0.76
CA ILE A 6 1.10 -5.67 1.18
C ILE A 6 -0.40 -5.91 1.20
N LEU A 7 -1.01 -5.76 2.36
CA LEU A 7 -2.46 -5.66 2.51
C LEU A 7 -2.86 -4.19 2.52
N PHE A 8 -4.04 -3.88 2.00
CA PHE A 8 -4.60 -2.55 2.08
C PHE A 8 -6.00 -2.55 2.68
N GLY A 9 -6.28 -1.53 3.48
CA GLY A 9 -7.57 -1.28 4.09
C GLY A 9 -8.06 0.11 3.76
N LEU A 10 -9.38 0.28 3.66
CA LEU A 10 -10.04 1.56 3.40
C LEU A 10 -11.02 1.88 4.53
N PRO A 11 -10.55 2.44 5.66
CA PRO A 11 -11.44 2.90 6.72
C PRO A 11 -12.46 3.94 6.26
N ARG A 12 -12.13 4.70 5.19
CA ARG A 12 -13.03 5.69 4.58
C ARG A 12 -12.74 5.81 3.09
N GLY A 13 -13.79 5.93 2.29
CA GLY A 13 -13.70 6.17 0.84
C GLY A 13 -13.71 4.89 0.02
N SER A 14 -13.05 4.92 -1.15
CA SER A 14 -13.07 3.80 -2.10
C SER A 14 -11.77 3.69 -2.89
N ALA A 15 -11.47 2.48 -3.33
CA ALA A 15 -10.38 2.21 -4.27
C ALA A 15 -10.75 1.04 -5.18
N ALA A 16 -10.05 0.93 -6.31
CA ALA A 16 -10.13 -0.19 -7.23
C ALA A 16 -8.73 -0.62 -7.65
N ILE A 17 -8.57 -1.92 -7.92
CA ILE A 17 -7.35 -2.45 -8.54
C ILE A 17 -7.55 -2.34 -10.04
N GLU A 18 -6.66 -1.61 -10.71
CA GLU A 18 -6.66 -1.50 -12.16
C GLU A 18 -6.05 -2.74 -12.81
N PRO A 19 -6.35 -3.02 -14.09
CA PRO A 19 -5.71 -4.11 -14.84
C PRO A 19 -4.18 -4.01 -14.91
N SER A 20 -3.64 -2.80 -14.74
CA SER A 20 -2.20 -2.52 -14.66
C SER A 20 -1.55 -3.03 -13.36
N GLY A 21 -2.34 -3.39 -12.35
CA GLY A 21 -1.89 -3.69 -11.00
C GLY A 21 -1.77 -2.45 -10.10
N ALA A 22 -2.11 -1.26 -10.60
CA ALA A 22 -2.15 -0.04 -9.79
C ALA A 22 -3.38 -0.03 -8.86
N LEU A 23 -3.23 0.55 -7.67
CA LEU A 23 -4.33 0.80 -6.75
C LEU A 23 -4.84 2.24 -6.96
N ALA A 24 -5.97 2.39 -7.65
CA ALA A 24 -6.62 3.67 -7.87
C ALA A 24 -7.47 4.03 -6.65
N VAL A 25 -7.13 5.11 -5.95
CA VAL A 25 -7.79 5.54 -4.70
C VAL A 25 -8.54 6.83 -4.94
N PHE A 26 -9.82 6.88 -4.54
CA PHE A 26 -10.64 8.06 -4.73
C PHE A 26 -10.17 9.22 -3.83
N PRO A 27 -10.15 10.48 -4.31
CA PRO A 27 -9.73 11.62 -3.50
C PRO A 27 -10.51 11.75 -2.18
N GLY A 28 -9.80 12.04 -1.08
CA GLY A 28 -10.40 12.15 0.25
C GLY A 28 -10.61 10.81 0.98
N SER A 29 -10.21 9.68 0.37
CA SER A 29 -10.16 8.38 1.04
C SER A 29 -9.00 8.32 2.05
N ILE A 30 -9.16 7.46 3.05
CA ILE A 30 -8.10 7.07 3.97
C ILE A 30 -7.66 5.66 3.58
N LEU A 31 -6.39 5.52 3.19
CA LEU A 31 -5.78 4.25 2.81
C LEU A 31 -4.82 3.82 3.92
N HIS A 32 -5.01 2.62 4.45
CA HIS A 32 -4.04 1.95 5.33
C HIS A 32 -3.29 0.90 4.52
N LEU A 33 -1.96 0.88 4.66
CA LEU A 33 -1.08 -0.10 4.02
C LEU A 33 -0.36 -0.89 5.11
N GLU A 34 -0.48 -2.20 5.06
CA GLU A 34 0.09 -3.12 6.03
C GLU A 34 1.07 -4.07 5.35
N CYS A 35 2.32 -4.08 5.80
CA CYS A 35 3.34 -4.99 5.30
C CYS A 35 3.37 -6.27 6.16
N LEU A 36 2.97 -7.39 5.57
CA LEU A 36 3.11 -8.71 6.16
C LEU A 36 4.45 -9.33 5.76
N PHE A 37 5.34 -9.48 6.74
CA PHE A 37 6.67 -10.05 6.55
C PHE A 37 7.04 -11.00 7.69
N ALA A 38 7.81 -12.04 7.37
CA ALA A 38 8.22 -13.03 8.35
C ALA A 38 9.27 -12.44 9.31
N ARG A 39 8.92 -12.26 10.59
CA ARG A 39 9.77 -11.62 11.61
C ARG A 39 11.22 -12.14 11.68
N ARG A 40 11.42 -13.44 11.45
CA ARG A 40 12.77 -14.07 11.45
C ARG A 40 13.72 -13.54 10.36
N MET A 41 13.17 -12.90 9.33
CA MET A 41 13.92 -12.33 8.21
C MET A 41 14.35 -10.87 8.47
N GLY A 42 14.03 -10.32 9.65
CA GLY A 42 14.36 -8.95 10.03
C GLY A 42 13.20 -7.98 9.84
N ASN A 43 13.56 -6.69 9.77
CA ASN A 43 12.61 -5.60 9.55
C ASN A 43 12.56 -5.29 8.06
N PRO A 44 11.38 -5.39 7.41
CA PRO A 44 11.28 -5.04 6.00
C PRO A 44 11.33 -3.52 5.83
N GLU A 45 12.10 -3.05 4.85
CA GLU A 45 11.91 -1.70 4.31
C GLU A 45 10.94 -1.79 3.12
N TRP A 46 10.00 -0.86 3.06
CA TRP A 46 9.09 -0.73 1.94
C TRP A 46 8.86 0.75 1.64
N THR A 47 8.66 1.05 0.37
CA THR A 47 8.31 2.39 -0.09
C THR A 47 7.08 2.29 -0.96
N TRP A 48 6.30 3.35 -0.99
CA TRP A 48 5.17 3.50 -1.89
C TRP A 48 5.31 4.81 -2.64
N ASN A 49 4.78 4.85 -3.85
CA ASN A 49 4.70 6.06 -4.63
C ASN A 49 3.24 6.39 -4.91
N SER A 50 2.96 7.67 -5.12
CA SER A 50 1.67 8.15 -5.59
C SER A 50 1.92 9.20 -6.65
N THR A 51 1.21 9.07 -7.75
CA THR A 51 1.22 10.05 -8.84
C THR A 51 0.39 11.29 -8.52
N PHE A 52 -0.53 11.20 -7.55
CA PHE A 52 -1.43 12.29 -7.18
C PHE A 52 -0.87 13.20 -6.08
N ARG A 53 -0.33 12.62 -5.00
CA ARG A 53 0.21 13.40 -3.89
C ARG A 53 1.37 12.68 -3.21
N GLN A 54 2.49 13.38 -3.06
CA GLN A 54 3.66 12.88 -2.35
C GLN A 54 3.55 13.21 -0.86
N TYR A 55 3.91 12.24 -0.03
CA TYR A 55 4.03 12.40 1.41
C TYR A 55 5.47 12.05 1.81
N LEU A 56 5.97 12.68 2.87
CA LEU A 56 7.28 12.33 3.43
C LEU A 56 7.18 10.90 3.99
N THR A 57 7.96 9.99 3.41
CA THR A 57 8.13 8.60 3.85
C THR A 57 9.38 8.45 4.70
#